data_AF-A0A1G1JWQ6-F1
#
_entry.id   AF-A0A1G1JWQ6-F1
#
_cell.length_a   1.000
_cell.length_b   1.000
_cell.length_c   1.000
_cell.angle_alpha   90.00
_cell.angle_beta   90.00
_cell.angle_gamma   90.00
#
_symmetry.space_group_name_H-M   'P 1'
#
loop_
_entity.id
_entity.type
_entity.pdbx_description
1 polymer ?
#
loop_
_entity_poly.entity_id
_entity_poly.type
_entity_poly.pdbx_seq_one_letter_code
_entity_poly.pdbx_strand_id
1 'polypeptide(L)'
;MSPHKKAPTWSKLQSWFVEKLTSQEGGISPLEENQKPQAQPVTGRPKMGVTDYQTFLENASRTMIRFKKPEHLIKMIVRTIDEQLKVTHTAVLLYKESKNAYMLIDSKGAEGVKIPIGFVRLTLDNPLIESFTGKESYLVSETGILNYEDVISSLKNRDILESHPALYDKLILIKKQMDLLKAQLCVPCYFKQDLLGILVLGEKVSGERFNREEMGFFMTLANDAAMAIANAQLIENLQQKIEEIKDLYLREHRVFIHTAIALAAAIDARDPYTHGHTERVTNYCLAIARELEGVPEMATYKNFKETLHIAALLHDIGKIGIPDHILRKHSPLVPEEFEEIKKHCIIGESILHPIKELGDVAKEVRNHQEWYDGSGYPDGLRGNKIPLVARIISVADAFDAMTTDRPYRKCKSIEDAVQEIKRNSGTQFDPIIVSAFLLAYEKSSLLVNSKQNLT
;
A
#
# COMPACT_ATOMS: atom_id res chain seq x y z
N MET A 1 27.49 -47.89 -23.64
CA MET A 1 26.48 -46.87 -23.97
C MET A 1 25.12 -47.36 -23.51
N SER A 2 24.46 -46.60 -22.64
CA SER A 2 23.02 -46.74 -22.34
C SER A 2 22.19 -46.16 -23.51
N PRO A 3 20.89 -46.48 -23.64
CA PRO A 3 19.91 -45.49 -23.17
C PRO A 3 18.56 -46.01 -22.61
N HIS A 4 18.12 -45.29 -21.56
CA HIS A 4 16.81 -44.69 -21.26
C HIS A 4 15.51 -45.50 -20.97
N LYS A 5 15.05 -45.28 -19.72
CA LYS A 5 13.70 -45.49 -19.14
C LYS A 5 12.67 -44.52 -19.75
N LYS A 6 11.41 -44.96 -19.88
CA LYS A 6 10.23 -44.07 -20.02
C LYS A 6 9.54 -43.86 -18.67
N ALA A 7 9.27 -42.60 -18.34
CA ALA A 7 8.55 -42.13 -17.16
C ALA A 7 7.02 -42.14 -17.38
N PRO A 8 6.20 -42.23 -16.31
CA PRO A 8 4.75 -42.12 -16.41
C PRO A 8 4.29 -40.69 -16.74
N THR A 9 3.21 -40.59 -17.49
CA THR A 9 2.64 -39.37 -18.08
C THR A 9 1.98 -38.44 -17.05
N TRP A 10 2.26 -37.14 -17.19
CA TRP A 10 1.89 -36.01 -16.32
C TRP A 10 0.39 -35.86 -15.98
N SER A 11 -0.54 -36.41 -16.77
CA SER A 11 -1.98 -36.24 -16.53
C SER A 11 -2.51 -37.01 -15.31
N LYS A 12 -1.86 -38.11 -14.91
CA LYS A 12 -2.24 -38.88 -13.70
C LYS A 12 -1.79 -38.22 -12.40
N LEU A 13 -0.67 -37.49 -12.41
CA LEU A 13 -0.17 -36.73 -11.26
C LEU A 13 -1.04 -35.50 -10.98
N GLN A 14 -1.55 -34.86 -12.03
CA GLN A 14 -2.39 -33.65 -11.92
C GLN A 14 -3.78 -33.96 -11.35
N SER A 15 -4.37 -35.09 -11.74
CA SER A 15 -5.69 -35.53 -11.23
C SER A 15 -5.63 -35.91 -9.74
N TRP A 16 -4.53 -36.58 -9.33
CA TRP A 16 -4.28 -36.91 -7.91
C TRP A 16 -3.99 -35.67 -7.04
N PHE A 17 -3.33 -34.65 -7.61
CA PHE A 17 -3.04 -33.39 -6.89
C PHE A 17 -4.29 -32.53 -6.68
N VAL A 18 -5.20 -32.48 -7.68
CA VAL A 18 -6.43 -31.69 -7.59
C VAL A 18 -7.41 -32.31 -6.58
N GLU A 19 -7.53 -33.65 -6.54
CA GLU A 19 -8.39 -34.36 -5.58
C GLU A 19 -7.90 -34.24 -4.12
N LYS A 20 -6.58 -34.12 -3.92
CA LYS A 20 -5.94 -33.84 -2.61
C LYS A 20 -6.07 -32.38 -2.17
N LEU A 21 -6.21 -31.43 -3.10
CA LEU A 21 -6.33 -30.00 -2.81
C LEU A 21 -7.78 -29.56 -2.57
N THR A 22 -8.77 -30.22 -3.16
CA THR A 22 -10.20 -29.92 -2.94
C THR A 22 -10.81 -30.62 -1.72
N SER A 23 -10.10 -31.56 -1.08
CA SER A 23 -10.60 -32.33 0.06
C SER A 23 -10.17 -31.83 1.45
N GLN A 24 -9.46 -30.69 1.55
CA GLN A 24 -9.09 -30.09 2.86
C GLN A 24 -9.45 -28.60 3.02
N GLU A 25 -10.41 -28.11 2.26
CA GLU A 25 -11.20 -26.94 2.65
C GLU A 25 -12.65 -27.37 2.86
N GLY A 26 -13.01 -27.68 4.10
CA GLY A 26 -14.40 -27.99 4.43
C GLY A 26 -14.60 -28.55 5.83
N GLY A 27 -15.15 -27.72 6.72
CA GLY A 27 -16.04 -28.18 7.79
C GLY A 27 -15.38 -28.55 9.12
N ILE A 28 -15.47 -27.62 10.07
CA ILE A 28 -15.54 -27.96 11.49
C ILE A 28 -16.83 -28.76 11.69
N SER A 29 -16.70 -30.00 12.19
CA SER A 29 -17.79 -30.72 12.88
C SER A 29 -17.18 -31.56 14.00
N PRO A 30 -17.82 -31.65 15.18
CA PRO A 30 -17.17 -32.09 16.41
C PRO A 30 -17.13 -33.61 16.50
N LEU A 31 -15.94 -34.18 16.68
CA LEU A 31 -15.77 -35.60 16.99
C LEU A 31 -15.48 -35.78 18.48
N GLU A 32 -16.55 -36.15 19.17
CA GLU A 32 -16.68 -37.27 20.11
C GLU A 32 -15.46 -37.67 20.95
N GLU A 33 -15.66 -37.58 22.26
CA GLU A 33 -14.95 -38.36 23.27
C GLU A 33 -14.97 -39.85 22.90
N ASN A 34 -13.81 -40.47 22.68
CA ASN A 34 -13.41 -41.66 23.43
C ASN A 34 -12.01 -42.22 23.11
N GLN A 35 -11.39 -42.69 24.19
CA GLN A 35 -10.29 -43.67 24.30
C GLN A 35 -8.84 -43.20 24.04
N LYS A 36 -8.18 -42.90 25.17
CA LYS A 36 -6.71 -42.85 25.35
C LYS A 36 -6.04 -44.15 24.87
N PRO A 37 -5.00 -44.09 24.02
CA PRO A 37 -4.02 -45.16 23.92
C PRO A 37 -2.96 -44.98 25.03
N GLN A 38 -2.72 -46.04 25.80
CA GLN A 38 -1.68 -46.11 26.82
C GLN A 38 -0.29 -45.84 26.23
N ALA A 39 0.48 -44.98 26.91
CA ALA A 39 1.86 -44.70 26.58
C ALA A 39 2.74 -45.92 26.85
N GLN A 40 3.48 -46.38 25.84
CA GLN A 40 4.68 -47.20 26.03
C GLN A 40 5.92 -46.31 25.96
N PRO A 41 6.92 -46.50 26.85
CA PRO A 41 8.13 -45.70 26.87
C PRO A 41 9.05 -46.12 25.72
N VAL A 42 9.20 -45.25 24.71
CA VAL A 42 10.17 -45.45 23.63
C VAL A 42 11.52 -44.93 24.08
N THR A 43 12.39 -45.84 24.54
CA THR A 43 13.80 -45.59 24.79
C THR A 43 14.58 -45.45 23.48
N GLY A 44 15.37 -44.37 23.36
CA GLY A 44 16.51 -44.26 22.42
C GLY A 44 16.17 -44.00 20.94
N ARG A 45 16.06 -42.73 20.54
CA ARG A 45 16.24 -42.31 19.13
C ARG A 45 17.67 -41.76 18.93
N PRO A 46 18.31 -41.97 17.76
CA PRO A 46 19.73 -41.65 17.55
C PRO A 46 20.03 -40.14 17.64
N LYS A 47 21.26 -39.80 18.03
CA LYS A 47 21.80 -38.42 18.05
C LYS A 47 21.94 -37.91 16.61
N MET A 48 21.58 -36.65 16.35
CA MET A 48 21.77 -36.00 15.05
C MET A 48 23.26 -35.85 14.73
N GLY A 49 23.65 -36.13 13.48
CA GLY A 49 24.98 -35.85 12.96
C GLY A 49 25.10 -34.44 12.33
N VAL A 50 26.33 -34.01 12.04
CA VAL A 50 26.63 -32.70 11.41
C VAL A 50 25.86 -32.46 10.10
N THR A 51 25.65 -33.51 9.30
CA THR A 51 24.85 -33.47 8.06
C THR A 51 23.35 -33.28 8.30
N ASP A 52 22.83 -33.70 9.45
CA ASP A 52 21.42 -33.51 9.80
C ASP A 52 21.13 -32.05 10.16
N TYR A 53 22.06 -31.38 10.86
CA TYR A 53 21.94 -29.97 11.24
C TYR A 53 21.93 -29.03 10.02
N GLN A 54 22.79 -29.27 9.02
CA GLN A 54 22.82 -28.46 7.80
C GLN A 54 21.54 -28.61 6.97
N THR A 55 21.08 -29.85 6.78
CA THR A 55 19.84 -30.15 6.05
C THR A 55 18.64 -29.51 6.74
N PHE A 56 18.62 -29.52 8.07
CA PHE A 56 17.60 -28.86 8.85
C PHE A 56 17.63 -27.34 8.68
N LEU A 57 18.80 -26.69 8.79
CA LEU A 57 18.93 -25.24 8.62
C LEU A 57 18.38 -24.83 7.25
N GLU A 58 18.75 -25.53 6.18
CA GLU A 58 18.25 -25.21 4.84
C GLU A 58 16.71 -25.30 4.76
N ASN A 59 16.12 -26.35 5.33
CA ASN A 59 14.66 -26.53 5.35
C ASN A 59 13.96 -25.46 6.22
N ALA A 60 14.54 -25.12 7.37
CA ALA A 60 14.03 -24.09 8.25
C ALA A 60 14.05 -22.73 7.54
N SER A 61 15.19 -22.32 6.99
CA SER A 61 15.35 -21.03 6.30
C SER A 61 14.44 -20.92 5.06
N ARG A 62 14.27 -22.01 4.28
CA ARG A 62 13.28 -22.05 3.18
C ARG A 62 11.84 -21.86 3.66
N THR A 63 11.50 -22.40 4.83
CA THR A 63 10.15 -22.30 5.38
C THR A 63 9.90 -20.91 5.96
N MET A 64 10.91 -20.30 6.60
CA MET A 64 10.83 -18.95 7.16
C MET A 64 10.46 -17.89 6.10
N ILE A 65 10.99 -18.02 4.87
CA ILE A 65 10.69 -17.11 3.74
C ILE A 65 9.20 -17.12 3.35
N ARG A 66 8.46 -18.19 3.64
CA ARG A 66 7.05 -18.34 3.24
C ARG A 66 6.08 -17.56 4.14
N PHE A 67 6.51 -17.15 5.32
CA PHE A 67 5.65 -16.45 6.27
C PHE A 67 5.65 -14.96 6.01
N LYS A 68 4.46 -14.42 5.75
CA LYS A 68 4.24 -12.97 5.58
C LYS A 68 4.02 -12.22 6.90
N LYS A 69 3.68 -12.96 7.97
CA LYS A 69 3.30 -12.42 9.27
C LYS A 69 4.35 -12.80 10.33
N PRO A 70 4.97 -11.83 11.03
CA PRO A 70 6.00 -12.09 12.03
C PRO A 70 5.57 -13.08 13.12
N GLU A 71 4.32 -12.98 13.59
CA GLU A 71 3.77 -13.81 14.67
C GLU A 71 3.69 -15.30 14.30
N HIS A 72 3.40 -15.61 13.04
CA HIS A 72 3.35 -17.00 12.57
C HIS A 72 4.75 -17.58 12.41
N LEU A 73 5.68 -16.76 11.92
CA LEU A 73 7.08 -17.12 11.78
C LEU A 73 7.70 -17.44 13.14
N ILE A 74 7.48 -16.58 14.14
CA ILE A 74 7.90 -16.76 15.53
C ILE A 74 7.39 -18.10 16.08
N LYS A 75 6.09 -18.37 15.97
CA LYS A 75 5.49 -19.63 16.46
C LYS A 75 6.08 -20.85 15.76
N MET A 76 6.32 -20.75 14.45
CA MET A 76 6.97 -21.81 13.70
C MET A 76 8.41 -22.03 14.21
N ILE A 77 9.20 -20.97 14.40
CA ILE A 77 10.57 -21.05 14.93
C ILE A 77 10.58 -21.73 16.30
N VAL A 78 9.77 -21.25 17.25
CA VAL A 78 9.66 -21.81 18.60
C VAL A 78 9.27 -23.28 18.55
N ARG A 79 8.27 -23.62 17.73
CA ARG A 79 7.81 -25.01 17.55
C ARG A 79 8.91 -25.90 16.98
N THR A 80 9.63 -25.41 15.97
CA THR A 80 10.67 -26.20 15.28
C THR A 80 11.86 -26.42 16.19
N ILE A 81 12.27 -25.39 16.95
CA ILE A 81 13.30 -25.48 17.98
C ILE A 81 12.90 -26.54 19.03
N ASP A 82 11.71 -26.41 19.61
CA ASP A 82 11.24 -27.34 20.64
C ASP A 82 11.18 -28.81 20.14
N GLU A 83 10.67 -29.04 18.93
CA GLU A 83 10.55 -30.37 18.33
C GLU A 83 11.90 -31.03 18.04
N GLN A 84 12.93 -30.27 17.68
CA GLN A 84 14.25 -30.82 17.39
C GLN A 84 15.17 -30.92 18.61
N LEU A 85 15.09 -29.96 19.54
CA LEU A 85 16.08 -29.83 20.62
C LEU A 85 15.79 -30.70 21.83
N LYS A 86 14.56 -31.24 21.96
CA LYS A 86 14.13 -32.06 23.10
C LYS A 86 14.52 -31.44 24.44
N VAL A 87 14.24 -30.15 24.58
CA VAL A 87 14.45 -29.41 25.83
C VAL A 87 13.17 -29.44 26.66
N THR A 88 13.31 -29.22 27.95
CA THR A 88 12.19 -29.15 28.90
C THR A 88 11.29 -27.94 28.63
N HIS A 89 11.88 -26.85 28.13
CA HIS A 89 11.19 -25.61 27.82
C HIS A 89 11.94 -24.80 26.76
N THR A 90 11.20 -24.14 25.87
CA THR A 90 11.71 -23.13 24.93
C THR A 90 10.90 -21.84 25.09
N ALA A 91 11.58 -20.69 25.18
CA ALA A 91 10.95 -19.38 25.24
C ALA A 91 11.67 -18.41 24.31
N VAL A 92 10.94 -17.42 23.79
CA VAL A 92 11.52 -16.33 23.01
C VAL A 92 11.17 -15.00 23.66
N LEU A 93 12.20 -14.17 23.84
CA LEU A 93 12.12 -12.78 24.24
C LEU A 93 12.38 -11.94 23.00
N LEU A 94 11.50 -10.99 22.66
CA LEU A 94 11.76 -10.02 21.59
C LEU A 94 11.67 -8.59 22.13
N TYR A 95 12.50 -7.72 21.58
CA TYR A 95 12.44 -6.29 21.88
C TYR A 95 11.12 -5.70 21.37
N LYS A 96 10.45 -4.93 22.23
CA LYS A 96 9.24 -4.16 21.91
C LYS A 96 9.51 -2.68 22.08
N GLU A 97 9.64 -1.98 20.96
CA GLU A 97 9.94 -0.54 20.91
C GLU A 97 8.94 0.28 21.72
N SER A 98 7.64 0.00 21.60
CA SER A 98 6.57 0.70 22.34
C SER A 98 6.65 0.58 23.86
N LYS A 99 7.41 -0.39 24.39
CA LYS A 99 7.60 -0.63 25.83
C LYS A 99 9.06 -0.45 26.26
N ASN A 100 9.96 -0.16 25.32
CA ASN A 100 11.41 -0.06 25.53
C ASN A 100 11.98 -1.23 26.37
N ALA A 101 11.57 -2.46 26.05
CA ALA A 101 11.93 -3.65 26.82
C ALA A 101 11.81 -4.94 25.98
N TYR A 102 12.56 -5.97 26.35
CA TYR A 102 12.41 -7.33 25.87
C TYR A 102 11.27 -8.01 26.61
N MET A 103 10.32 -8.55 25.86
CA MET A 103 9.13 -9.21 26.39
C MET A 103 9.05 -10.65 25.92
N LEU A 104 8.56 -11.52 26.79
CA LEU A 104 8.27 -12.90 26.42
C LEU A 104 7.09 -12.92 25.47
N ILE A 105 7.34 -13.37 24.24
CA ILE A 105 6.35 -13.36 23.14
C ILE A 105 5.80 -14.75 22.85
N ASP A 106 6.58 -15.80 23.10
CA ASP A 106 6.14 -17.18 22.94
C ASP A 106 6.93 -18.12 23.86
N SER A 107 6.31 -19.24 24.24
CA SER A 107 6.80 -20.15 25.26
C SER A 107 6.15 -21.53 25.11
N LYS A 108 6.96 -22.59 25.01
CA LYS A 108 6.51 -23.99 24.82
C LYS A 108 7.21 -24.94 25.78
N GLY A 109 6.45 -25.82 26.45
CA GLY A 109 6.94 -26.79 27.44
C GLY A 109 5.79 -27.39 28.25
N ALA A 110 6.09 -28.37 29.12
CA ALA A 110 5.08 -28.98 29.98
C ALA A 110 4.42 -27.95 30.93
N GLU A 111 3.19 -28.22 31.38
CA GLU A 111 2.51 -27.38 32.36
C GLU A 111 3.30 -27.28 33.66
N GLY A 112 3.42 -26.07 34.20
CA GLY A 112 4.28 -25.75 35.36
C GLY A 112 5.75 -25.48 35.01
N VAL A 113 6.21 -25.87 33.80
CA VAL A 113 7.58 -25.59 33.33
C VAL A 113 7.61 -24.37 32.40
N LYS A 114 6.63 -24.23 31.50
CA LYS A 114 6.53 -23.09 30.58
C LYS A 114 6.32 -21.74 31.30
N ILE A 115 6.89 -20.68 30.74
CA ILE A 115 6.76 -19.32 31.27
C ILE A 115 5.50 -18.66 30.69
N PRO A 116 4.62 -18.05 31.50
CA PRO A 116 3.45 -17.36 30.98
C PRO A 116 3.84 -16.15 30.11
N ILE A 117 3.21 -16.00 28.94
CA ILE A 117 3.39 -14.86 28.04
C ILE A 117 3.09 -13.55 28.79
N GLY A 118 3.96 -12.56 28.63
CA GLY A 118 3.85 -11.25 29.29
C GLY A 118 4.32 -11.20 30.75
N PHE A 119 4.70 -12.33 31.37
CA PHE A 119 5.19 -12.37 32.75
C PHE A 119 6.62 -11.86 32.90
N VAL A 120 7.40 -11.91 31.82
CA VAL A 120 8.78 -11.43 31.80
C VAL A 120 8.88 -10.16 30.97
N ARG A 121 9.46 -9.13 31.58
CA ARG A 121 9.87 -7.88 30.94
C ARG A 121 11.28 -7.54 31.41
N LEU A 122 12.23 -7.49 30.48
CA LEU A 122 13.61 -7.11 30.74
C LEU A 122 13.90 -5.78 30.05
N THR A 123 14.27 -4.76 30.81
CA THR A 123 14.67 -3.45 30.29
C THR A 123 16.09 -3.51 29.72
N LEU A 124 16.52 -2.46 29.02
CA LEU A 124 17.83 -2.40 28.35
C LEU A 124 19.02 -2.45 29.33
N ASP A 125 18.84 -1.95 30.54
CA ASP A 125 19.80 -1.95 31.66
C ASP A 125 19.83 -3.29 32.43
N ASN A 126 19.01 -4.27 32.03
CA ASN A 126 19.03 -5.56 32.68
C ASN A 126 20.38 -6.27 32.41
N PRO A 127 21.07 -6.81 33.43
CA PRO A 127 22.38 -7.43 33.26
C PRO A 127 22.43 -8.58 32.23
N LEU A 128 21.31 -9.31 32.07
CA LEU A 128 21.19 -10.37 31.05
C LEU A 128 21.09 -9.80 29.63
N ILE A 129 20.54 -8.60 29.46
CA ILE A 129 20.49 -7.92 28.16
C ILE A 129 21.84 -7.28 27.86
N GLU A 130 22.44 -6.60 28.85
CA GLU A 130 23.75 -5.94 28.71
C GLU A 130 24.87 -6.93 28.32
N SER A 131 24.80 -8.18 28.76
CA SER A 131 25.78 -9.21 28.35
C SER A 131 25.80 -9.49 26.84
N PHE A 132 24.72 -9.14 26.13
CA PHE A 132 24.61 -9.32 24.68
C PHE A 132 24.76 -7.99 23.90
N THR A 133 24.58 -6.84 24.54
CA THR A 133 24.71 -5.53 23.87
C THR A 133 26.00 -4.79 24.20
N GLY A 134 26.68 -5.16 25.30
CA GLY A 134 27.88 -4.50 25.80
C GLY A 134 29.20 -5.03 25.22
N LYS A 135 30.26 -4.22 25.29
CA LYS A 135 31.64 -4.59 24.88
C LYS A 135 32.31 -5.64 25.78
N GLU A 136 31.71 -5.99 26.92
CA GLU A 136 32.20 -6.99 27.89
C GLU A 136 31.70 -8.42 27.58
N SER A 137 30.97 -8.61 26.46
CA SER A 137 30.33 -9.89 26.06
C SER A 137 31.29 -11.09 25.99
N TYR A 138 32.59 -10.85 25.79
CA TYR A 138 33.62 -11.87 25.65
C TYR A 138 33.94 -12.65 26.93
N LEU A 139 33.43 -12.21 28.10
CA LEU A 139 33.81 -12.81 29.39
C LEU A 139 33.01 -14.07 29.76
N VAL A 140 31.90 -14.38 29.07
CA VAL A 140 31.03 -15.52 29.47
C VAL A 140 30.97 -16.65 28.44
N SER A 141 31.28 -16.43 27.15
CA SER A 141 31.66 -17.51 26.22
C SER A 141 32.31 -16.98 24.93
N GLU A 142 33.19 -17.78 24.32
CA GLU A 142 33.73 -17.53 22.96
C GLU A 142 32.65 -17.56 21.86
N THR A 143 31.49 -18.18 22.13
CA THR A 143 30.41 -18.40 21.15
C THR A 143 29.35 -17.29 21.17
N GLY A 144 29.40 -16.37 22.14
CA GLY A 144 28.38 -15.33 22.34
C GLY A 144 27.07 -15.83 22.95
N ILE A 145 26.98 -17.12 23.30
CA ILE A 145 25.84 -17.72 24.00
C ILE A 145 26.11 -17.72 25.50
N LEU A 146 25.09 -17.41 26.31
CA LEU A 146 25.16 -17.52 27.76
C LEU A 146 24.73 -18.91 28.21
N ASN A 147 25.66 -19.66 28.79
CA ASN A 147 25.42 -20.98 29.35
C ASN A 147 25.42 -20.90 30.88
N TYR A 148 24.40 -21.49 31.50
CA TYR A 148 24.23 -21.47 32.94
C TYR A 148 25.43 -22.07 33.70
N GLU A 149 26.03 -23.13 33.16
CA GLU A 149 27.21 -23.75 33.76
C GLU A 149 28.44 -22.84 33.73
N ASP A 150 28.61 -22.07 32.67
CA ASP A 150 29.73 -21.13 32.51
C ASP A 150 29.58 -19.93 33.45
N VAL A 151 28.34 -19.49 33.71
CA VAL A 151 28.05 -18.49 34.74
C VAL A 151 28.40 -19.02 36.13
N ILE A 152 28.00 -20.26 36.45
CA ILE A 152 28.32 -20.88 37.76
C ILE A 152 29.82 -21.12 37.93
N SER A 153 30.51 -21.57 36.89
CA SER A 153 31.97 -21.82 36.95
C SER A 153 32.72 -20.51 37.16
N SER A 154 32.30 -19.43 36.49
CA SER A 154 32.85 -18.08 36.67
C SER A 154 32.63 -17.55 38.09
N LEU A 155 31.43 -17.77 38.67
CA LEU A 155 31.13 -17.39 40.06
C LEU A 155 31.96 -18.16 41.11
N LYS A 156 32.53 -19.32 40.76
CA LYS A 156 33.38 -20.12 41.66
C LYS A 156 34.87 -19.77 41.53
N ASN A 157 35.26 -19.02 40.51
CA ASN A 157 36.65 -18.69 40.24
C ASN A 157 37.12 -17.47 41.06
N ARG A 158 37.82 -17.73 42.18
CA ARG A 158 38.26 -16.70 43.14
C ARG A 158 39.09 -15.58 42.51
N ASP A 159 39.91 -15.88 41.50
CA ASP A 159 40.78 -14.87 40.87
C ASP A 159 39.99 -13.80 40.11
N ILE A 160 38.85 -14.19 39.51
CA ILE A 160 37.93 -13.26 38.83
C ILE A 160 37.17 -12.41 39.85
N LEU A 161 36.79 -13.01 40.98
CA LEU A 161 36.07 -12.34 42.06
C LEU A 161 36.90 -11.23 42.71
N GLU A 162 38.20 -11.48 42.89
CA GLU A 162 39.12 -10.52 43.53
C GLU A 162 39.54 -9.40 42.58
N SER A 163 39.61 -9.66 41.28
CA SER A 163 40.07 -8.68 40.28
C SER A 163 38.96 -7.77 39.73
N HIS A 164 37.70 -8.21 39.72
CA HIS A 164 36.58 -7.46 39.13
C HIS A 164 35.30 -7.54 39.99
N PRO A 165 35.20 -6.78 41.10
CA PRO A 165 34.05 -6.86 42.02
C PRO A 165 32.69 -6.56 41.35
N ALA A 166 32.66 -5.58 40.44
CA ALA A 166 31.45 -5.22 39.70
C ALA A 166 30.95 -6.33 38.75
N LEU A 167 31.86 -7.20 38.28
CA LEU A 167 31.49 -8.33 37.42
C LEU A 167 30.80 -9.43 38.25
N TYR A 168 31.21 -9.63 39.50
CA TYR A 168 30.58 -10.60 40.39
C TYR A 168 29.11 -10.28 40.64
N ASP A 169 28.79 -9.03 40.96
CA ASP A 169 27.42 -8.57 41.18
C ASP A 169 26.57 -8.76 39.91
N LYS A 170 27.12 -8.44 38.73
CA LYS A 170 26.47 -8.70 37.44
C LYS A 170 26.20 -10.20 37.23
N LEU A 171 27.18 -11.08 37.47
CA LEU A 171 27.03 -12.53 37.29
C LEU A 171 25.98 -13.14 38.24
N ILE A 172 25.87 -12.66 39.48
CA ILE A 172 24.80 -13.06 40.41
C ILE A 172 23.43 -12.67 39.85
N LEU A 173 23.31 -11.43 39.35
CA LEU A 173 22.06 -10.94 38.77
C LEU A 173 21.69 -11.74 37.50
N ILE A 174 22.65 -12.01 36.61
CA ILE A 174 22.46 -12.84 35.42
C ILE A 174 21.99 -14.24 35.83
N LYS A 175 22.66 -14.89 36.80
CA LYS A 175 22.26 -16.21 37.32
C LYS A 175 20.81 -16.18 37.80
N LYS A 176 20.44 -15.18 38.60
CA LYS A 176 19.07 -15.04 39.13
C LYS A 176 18.03 -14.87 38.00
N GLN A 177 18.37 -14.14 36.94
CA GLN A 177 17.51 -14.00 35.77
C GLN A 177 17.38 -15.34 35.00
N MET A 178 18.49 -16.05 34.79
CA MET A 178 18.47 -17.36 34.15
C MET A 178 17.65 -18.38 34.98
N ASP A 179 17.77 -18.36 36.31
CA ASP A 179 16.94 -19.18 37.21
C ASP A 179 15.45 -18.87 37.05
N LEU A 180 15.08 -17.59 37.00
CA LEU A 180 13.69 -17.14 36.81
C LEU A 180 13.14 -17.58 35.46
N LEU A 181 13.98 -17.55 34.43
CA LEU A 181 13.67 -18.01 33.08
C LEU A 181 13.76 -19.54 32.92
N LYS A 182 14.19 -20.28 33.95
CA LYS A 182 14.52 -21.70 33.88
C LYS A 182 15.45 -22.01 32.68
N ALA A 183 16.40 -21.11 32.44
CA ALA A 183 17.26 -21.11 31.27
C ALA A 183 18.55 -21.88 31.55
N GLN A 184 18.79 -22.91 30.76
CA GLN A 184 20.10 -23.55 30.67
C GLN A 184 21.00 -22.84 29.64
N LEU A 185 20.40 -22.39 28.52
CA LEU A 185 21.05 -21.56 27.52
C LEU A 185 20.22 -20.32 27.20
N CYS A 186 20.90 -19.19 27.06
CA CYS A 186 20.37 -17.96 26.47
C CYS A 186 21.14 -17.67 25.18
N VAL A 187 20.46 -17.81 24.05
CA VAL A 187 21.02 -17.62 22.71
C VAL A 187 20.53 -16.28 22.17
N PRO A 188 21.42 -15.31 21.90
CA PRO A 188 21.02 -14.03 21.36
C PRO A 188 20.61 -14.16 19.88
N CYS A 189 19.61 -13.39 19.48
CA CYS A 189 19.13 -13.31 18.11
C CYS A 189 19.43 -11.91 17.58
N TYR A 190 20.44 -11.77 16.72
CA TYR A 190 20.83 -10.47 16.18
C TYR A 190 20.20 -10.21 14.81
N PHE A 191 19.82 -8.95 14.58
CA PHE A 191 19.59 -8.42 13.24
C PHE A 191 20.64 -7.35 12.96
N LYS A 192 21.54 -7.63 12.01
CA LYS A 192 22.76 -6.82 11.78
C LYS A 192 23.63 -6.76 13.05
N GLN A 193 23.60 -5.65 13.78
CA GLN A 193 24.35 -5.43 15.01
C GLN A 193 23.43 -5.23 16.23
N ASP A 194 22.11 -5.18 16.01
CA ASP A 194 21.13 -4.94 17.07
C ASP A 194 20.60 -6.26 17.60
N LEU A 195 20.53 -6.39 18.92
CA LEU A 195 19.89 -7.53 19.57
C LEU A 195 18.38 -7.42 19.34
N LEU A 196 17.82 -8.31 18.52
CA LEU A 196 16.38 -8.35 18.27
C LEU A 196 15.65 -9.10 19.39
N GLY A 197 16.33 -10.09 19.97
CA GLY A 197 15.74 -10.95 20.99
C GLY A 197 16.70 -11.97 21.57
N ILE A 198 16.18 -12.79 22.48
CA ILE A 198 16.90 -13.89 23.13
C ILE A 198 16.02 -15.14 23.07
N LEU A 199 16.59 -16.22 22.55
CA LEU A 199 16.04 -17.56 22.64
C LEU A 199 16.51 -18.20 23.95
N VAL A 200 15.55 -18.60 24.77
CA VAL A 200 15.77 -19.26 26.05
C VAL A 200 15.50 -20.75 25.88
N LEU A 201 16.47 -21.57 26.24
CA LEU A 201 16.37 -23.03 26.23
C LEU A 201 16.56 -23.57 27.64
N GLY A 202 15.64 -24.42 28.09
CA GLY A 202 15.77 -25.17 29.33
C GLY A 202 16.71 -26.36 29.20
N GLU A 203 16.76 -27.18 30.24
CA GLU A 203 17.57 -28.40 30.27
C GLU A 203 17.16 -29.38 29.16
N LYS A 204 18.12 -30.17 28.67
CA LYS A 204 17.80 -31.29 27.78
C LYS A 204 17.00 -32.34 28.55
N VAL A 205 15.97 -32.89 27.92
CA VAL A 205 15.20 -34.02 28.46
C VAL A 205 16.09 -35.26 28.68
N SER A 206 17.20 -35.39 27.94
CA SER A 206 18.18 -36.45 28.16
C SER A 206 19.06 -36.26 29.41
N GLY A 207 19.08 -35.07 30.00
CA GLY A 207 20.00 -34.70 31.09
C GLY A 207 21.45 -34.47 30.65
N GLU A 208 21.76 -34.62 29.36
CA GLU A 208 23.11 -34.34 28.83
C GLU A 208 23.36 -32.82 28.71
N ARG A 209 24.63 -32.43 28.76
CA ARG A 209 25.06 -31.05 28.48
C ARG A 209 24.93 -30.71 26.99
N PHE A 210 24.80 -29.43 26.70
CA PHE A 210 24.90 -28.92 25.33
C PHE A 210 26.36 -28.90 24.87
N ASN A 211 26.62 -29.43 23.69
CA ASN A 211 27.95 -29.45 23.09
C ASN A 211 28.18 -28.20 22.21
N ARG A 212 29.44 -27.96 21.79
CA ARG A 212 29.80 -26.79 20.98
C ARG A 212 29.10 -26.77 19.61
N GLU A 213 28.89 -27.93 18.99
CA GLU A 213 28.22 -28.04 17.68
C GLU A 213 26.74 -27.64 17.77
N GLU A 214 26.02 -28.11 18.79
CA GLU A 214 24.64 -27.77 19.08
C GLU A 214 24.48 -26.27 19.36
N MET A 215 25.38 -25.70 20.17
CA MET A 215 25.38 -24.26 20.45
C MET A 215 25.61 -23.43 19.18
N GLY A 216 26.57 -23.82 18.33
CA GLY A 216 26.81 -23.16 17.04
C GLY A 216 25.59 -23.24 16.11
N PHE A 217 24.90 -24.38 16.11
CA PHE A 217 23.66 -24.56 15.38
C PHE A 217 22.53 -23.67 15.92
N PHE A 218 22.34 -23.56 17.24
CA PHE A 218 21.32 -22.66 17.81
C PHE A 218 21.59 -21.21 17.51
N MET A 219 22.85 -20.78 17.55
CA MET A 219 23.25 -19.42 17.19
C MET A 219 22.89 -19.10 15.73
N THR A 220 23.19 -20.05 14.82
CA THR A 220 22.87 -19.89 13.39
C THR A 220 21.36 -19.80 13.18
N LEU A 221 20.60 -20.70 13.80
CA LEU A 221 19.14 -20.71 13.71
C LEU A 221 18.51 -19.45 14.33
N ALA A 222 19.03 -18.97 15.45
CA ALA A 222 18.58 -17.77 16.13
C ALA A 222 18.79 -16.51 15.27
N ASN A 223 19.92 -16.41 14.57
CA ASN A 223 20.19 -15.29 13.67
C ASN A 223 19.34 -15.35 12.39
N ASP A 224 19.16 -16.53 11.79
CA ASP A 224 18.26 -16.72 10.64
C ASP A 224 16.80 -16.37 11.01
N ALA A 225 16.37 -16.82 12.20
CA ALA A 225 15.10 -16.47 12.79
C ALA A 225 14.95 -14.95 12.99
N ALA A 226 15.94 -14.28 13.60
CA ALA A 226 15.91 -12.84 13.77
C ALA A 226 15.82 -12.09 12.45
N MET A 227 16.61 -12.50 11.45
CA MET A 227 16.57 -11.91 10.11
C MET A 227 15.19 -12.08 9.46
N ALA A 228 14.62 -13.27 9.53
CA ALA A 228 13.30 -13.52 8.96
C ALA A 228 12.20 -12.71 9.68
N ILE A 229 12.26 -12.60 11.02
CA ILE A 229 11.30 -11.80 11.81
C ILE A 229 11.42 -10.31 11.47
N ALA A 230 12.64 -9.77 11.45
CA ALA A 230 12.89 -8.38 11.11
C ALA A 230 12.43 -8.05 9.68
N ASN A 231 12.70 -8.94 8.72
CA ASN A 231 12.25 -8.79 7.34
C ASN A 231 10.72 -8.84 7.22
N ALA A 232 10.05 -9.78 7.90
CA ALA A 232 8.59 -9.86 7.90
C ALA A 232 7.96 -8.59 8.47
N GLN A 233 8.49 -8.08 9.58
CA GLN A 233 8.00 -6.83 10.19
C GLN A 233 8.23 -5.62 9.28
N LEU A 234 9.38 -5.55 8.62
CA LEU A 234 9.69 -4.48 7.65
C LEU A 234 8.71 -4.50 6.48
N ILE A 235 8.42 -5.68 5.92
CA ILE A 235 7.48 -5.84 4.80
C ILE A 235 6.07 -5.41 5.23
N GLU A 236 5.62 -5.83 6.41
CA GLU A 236 4.30 -5.44 6.94
C GLU A 236 4.20 -3.92 7.14
N ASN A 237 5.21 -3.30 7.75
CA ASN A 237 5.25 -1.85 7.95
C ASN A 237 5.27 -1.09 6.62
N LEU A 238 5.99 -1.59 5.61
CA LEU A 238 6.00 -1.01 4.26
C LEU A 238 4.61 -1.11 3.60
N GLN A 239 3.94 -2.26 3.73
CA GLN A 239 2.59 -2.43 3.18
C GLN A 239 1.58 -1.48 3.82
N GLN A 240 1.64 -1.32 5.15
CA GLN A 240 0.79 -0.36 5.86
C GLN A 240 1.04 1.07 5.38
N LYS A 241 2.31 1.50 5.29
CA LYS A 241 2.65 2.84 4.77
C LYS A 241 2.22 3.08 3.33
N ILE A 242 2.32 2.06 2.46
CA ILE A 242 1.82 2.15 1.09
C ILE A 242 0.32 2.42 1.07
N GLU A 243 -0.44 1.74 1.92
CA GLU A 243 -1.89 1.93 1.99
C GLU A 243 -2.26 3.31 2.57
N GLU A 244 -1.58 3.75 3.62
CA GLU A 244 -1.74 5.10 4.16
C GLU A 244 -1.45 6.19 3.13
N ILE A 245 -0.37 6.06 2.35
CA ILE A 245 -0.02 7.02 1.29
C ILE A 245 -1.08 7.05 0.18
N LYS A 246 -1.61 5.89 -0.22
CA LYS A 246 -2.69 5.83 -1.21
C LYS A 246 -3.95 6.53 -0.71
N ASP A 247 -4.34 6.28 0.54
CA ASP A 247 -5.50 6.91 1.15
C ASP A 247 -5.35 8.43 1.23
N LEU A 248 -4.16 8.91 1.61
CA LEU A 248 -3.84 10.34 1.62
C LEU A 248 -3.93 10.95 0.22
N TYR A 249 -3.34 10.30 -0.78
CA TYR A 249 -3.39 10.76 -2.18
C TYR A 249 -4.84 10.83 -2.70
N LEU A 250 -5.65 9.81 -2.42
CA LEU A 250 -7.07 9.80 -2.84
C LEU A 250 -7.91 10.87 -2.14
N ARG A 251 -7.58 11.22 -0.89
CA ARG A 251 -8.23 12.31 -0.16
C ARG A 251 -7.83 13.67 -0.72
N GLU A 252 -6.54 13.89 -0.93
CA GLU A 252 -6.01 15.11 -1.54
C GLU A 252 -6.65 15.36 -2.91
N HIS A 253 -6.65 14.34 -3.77
CA HIS A 253 -7.26 14.42 -5.10
C HIS A 253 -8.78 14.71 -5.02
N ARG A 254 -9.51 14.09 -4.08
CA ARG A 254 -10.94 14.40 -3.88
C ARG A 254 -11.18 15.84 -3.43
N VAL A 255 -10.37 16.34 -2.49
CA VAL A 255 -10.48 17.73 -2.03
C VAL A 255 -10.22 18.69 -3.17
N PHE A 256 -9.24 18.40 -4.01
CA PHE A 256 -8.92 19.20 -5.19
C PHE A 256 -10.10 19.27 -6.18
N ILE A 257 -10.66 18.13 -6.59
CA ILE A 257 -11.80 18.09 -7.51
C ILE A 257 -13.03 18.79 -6.90
N HIS A 258 -13.35 18.56 -5.63
CA HIS A 258 -14.47 19.26 -4.99
C HIS A 258 -14.24 20.77 -4.87
N THR A 259 -12.99 21.22 -4.72
CA THR A 259 -12.65 22.65 -4.73
C THR A 259 -12.88 23.23 -6.12
N ALA A 260 -12.48 22.54 -7.19
CA ALA A 260 -12.76 22.96 -8.57
C ALA A 260 -14.28 23.05 -8.83
N ILE A 261 -15.07 22.06 -8.38
CA ILE A 261 -16.53 22.08 -8.46
C ILE A 261 -17.11 23.27 -7.68
N ALA A 262 -16.62 23.54 -6.47
CA ALA A 262 -17.08 24.66 -5.66
C ALA A 262 -16.77 26.02 -6.32
N LEU A 263 -15.59 26.15 -6.92
CA LEU A 263 -15.21 27.35 -7.69
C LEU A 263 -16.12 27.53 -8.90
N ALA A 264 -16.35 26.47 -9.68
CA ALA A 264 -17.27 26.49 -10.81
C ALA A 264 -18.70 26.90 -10.37
N ALA A 265 -19.21 26.30 -9.30
CA ALA A 265 -20.53 26.64 -8.75
C ALA A 265 -20.62 28.10 -8.27
N ALA A 266 -19.52 28.66 -7.73
CA ALA A 266 -19.47 30.06 -7.33
C ALA A 266 -19.54 31.01 -8.54
N ILE A 267 -18.91 30.66 -9.67
CA ILE A 267 -19.04 31.40 -10.94
C ILE A 267 -20.48 31.29 -11.46
N ASP A 268 -21.04 30.08 -11.45
CA ASP A 268 -22.41 29.84 -11.88
C ASP A 268 -23.46 30.57 -11.03
N ALA A 269 -23.18 30.79 -9.73
CA ALA A 269 -24.05 31.59 -8.88
C ALA A 269 -24.00 33.09 -9.20
N ARG A 270 -22.88 33.58 -9.77
CA ARG A 270 -22.71 34.98 -10.15
C ARG A 270 -23.26 35.29 -11.54
N ASP A 271 -23.28 34.30 -12.43
CA ASP A 271 -23.91 34.35 -13.75
C ASP A 271 -25.30 33.71 -13.67
N PRO A 272 -26.41 34.49 -13.58
CA PRO A 272 -27.75 33.95 -13.30
C PRO A 272 -28.28 32.94 -14.35
N TYR A 273 -27.51 32.71 -15.43
CA TYR A 273 -27.90 31.94 -16.60
C TYR A 273 -27.18 30.60 -16.72
N THR A 274 -26.20 30.32 -15.86
CA THR A 274 -25.36 29.12 -15.95
C THR A 274 -25.63 28.10 -14.85
N HIS A 275 -26.80 28.13 -14.18
CA HIS A 275 -27.11 27.13 -13.16
C HIS A 275 -27.12 25.70 -13.73
N GLY A 276 -26.19 24.87 -13.24
CA GLY A 276 -25.97 23.51 -13.74
C GLY A 276 -25.39 23.41 -15.15
N HIS A 277 -25.02 24.54 -15.78
CA HIS A 277 -24.40 24.58 -17.12
C HIS A 277 -23.08 23.83 -17.12
N THR A 278 -22.20 24.18 -16.19
CA THR A 278 -20.88 23.58 -16.08
C THR A 278 -20.93 22.06 -15.94
N GLU A 279 -21.90 21.54 -15.18
CA GLU A 279 -22.10 20.10 -15.02
C GLU A 279 -22.58 19.44 -16.32
N ARG A 280 -23.54 20.05 -17.03
CA ARG A 280 -24.04 19.53 -18.32
C ARG A 280 -22.94 19.53 -19.38
N VAL A 281 -22.20 20.63 -19.52
CA VAL A 281 -21.05 20.73 -20.43
C VAL A 281 -20.00 19.67 -20.12
N THR A 282 -19.67 19.47 -18.84
CA THR A 282 -18.72 18.42 -18.42
C THR A 282 -19.22 17.03 -18.83
N ASN A 283 -20.51 16.74 -18.62
CA ASN A 283 -21.11 15.47 -19.02
C ASN A 283 -21.07 15.26 -20.54
N TYR A 284 -21.36 16.31 -21.33
CA TYR A 284 -21.26 16.25 -22.79
C TYR A 284 -19.82 16.02 -23.25
N CYS A 285 -18.85 16.73 -22.66
CA CYS A 285 -17.43 16.53 -22.93
C CYS A 285 -17.00 15.09 -22.70
N LEU A 286 -17.38 14.50 -21.56
CA LEU A 286 -17.06 13.11 -21.22
C LEU A 286 -17.71 12.11 -22.17
N ALA A 287 -18.93 12.37 -22.64
CA ALA A 287 -19.61 11.52 -23.63
C ALA A 287 -18.91 11.60 -25.00
N ILE A 288 -18.55 12.79 -25.46
CA ILE A 288 -17.78 12.99 -26.71
C ILE A 288 -16.42 12.28 -26.62
N ALA A 289 -15.71 12.44 -25.50
CA ALA A 289 -14.40 11.85 -25.30
C ALA A 289 -14.38 10.31 -25.33
N ARG A 290 -15.46 9.65 -24.91
CA ARG A 290 -15.60 8.18 -25.02
C ARG A 290 -15.62 7.71 -26.47
N GLU A 291 -16.21 8.51 -27.36
CA GLU A 291 -16.27 8.19 -28.80
C GLU A 291 -14.96 8.52 -29.52
N LEU A 292 -14.04 9.23 -28.86
CA LEU A 292 -12.70 9.57 -29.36
C LEU A 292 -11.59 8.63 -28.85
N GLU A 293 -11.94 7.58 -28.09
CA GLU A 293 -10.93 6.66 -27.53
C GLU A 293 -10.03 6.07 -28.64
N GLY A 294 -8.71 6.24 -28.49
CA GLY A 294 -7.71 5.80 -29.47
C GLY A 294 -7.18 6.89 -30.40
N VAL A 295 -7.68 8.13 -30.32
CA VAL A 295 -7.08 9.26 -31.03
C VAL A 295 -5.65 9.53 -30.51
N PRO A 296 -4.61 9.59 -31.38
CA PRO A 296 -3.22 9.71 -30.95
C PRO A 296 -2.93 10.95 -30.09
N GLU A 297 -3.65 12.05 -30.32
CA GLU A 297 -3.49 13.29 -29.58
C GLU A 297 -3.86 13.14 -28.09
N MET A 298 -4.77 12.22 -27.73
CA MET A 298 -5.08 11.93 -26.34
C MET A 298 -3.87 11.40 -25.57
N ALA A 299 -2.96 10.68 -26.24
CA ALA A 299 -1.76 10.11 -25.63
C ALA A 299 -0.69 11.17 -25.30
N THR A 300 -0.87 12.42 -25.76
CA THR A 300 0.01 13.54 -25.41
C THR A 300 -0.25 14.08 -24.00
N TYR A 301 -1.41 13.78 -23.42
CA TYR A 301 -1.79 14.18 -22.08
C TYR A 301 -1.34 13.14 -21.05
N LYS A 302 -0.80 13.60 -19.92
CA LYS A 302 -0.47 12.72 -18.78
C LYS A 302 -1.71 12.03 -18.21
N ASN A 303 -2.82 12.76 -18.11
CA ASN A 303 -4.12 12.24 -17.73
C ASN A 303 -5.25 12.97 -18.46
N PHE A 304 -5.53 12.55 -19.70
CA PHE A 304 -6.52 13.21 -20.57
C PHE A 304 -7.89 13.37 -19.92
N LYS A 305 -8.40 12.31 -19.26
CA LYS A 305 -9.76 12.32 -18.68
C LYS A 305 -9.88 13.32 -17.53
N GLU A 306 -8.84 13.42 -16.70
CA GLU A 306 -8.77 14.40 -15.62
C GLU A 306 -8.64 15.82 -16.15
N THR A 307 -7.73 16.07 -17.11
CA THR A 307 -7.57 17.38 -17.76
C THR A 307 -8.89 17.84 -18.38
N LEU A 308 -9.57 16.98 -19.15
CA LEU A 308 -10.86 17.28 -19.75
C LEU A 308 -11.92 17.62 -18.71
N HIS A 309 -12.02 16.81 -17.64
CA HIS A 309 -13.01 17.03 -16.59
C HIS A 309 -12.80 18.38 -15.90
N ILE A 310 -11.57 18.68 -15.48
CA ILE A 310 -11.27 19.93 -14.77
C ILE A 310 -11.38 21.14 -15.70
N ALA A 311 -10.89 21.03 -16.94
CA ALA A 311 -11.00 22.11 -17.92
C ALA A 311 -12.46 22.41 -18.26
N ALA A 312 -13.31 21.40 -18.43
CA ALA A 312 -14.74 21.59 -18.63
C ALA A 312 -15.41 22.26 -17.40
N LEU A 313 -15.02 21.87 -16.19
CA LEU A 313 -15.51 22.51 -14.96
C LEU A 313 -15.11 23.99 -14.86
N LEU A 314 -13.90 24.34 -15.31
CA LEU A 314 -13.31 25.66 -15.07
C LEU A 314 -13.19 26.53 -16.33
N HIS A 315 -13.77 26.13 -17.47
CA HIS A 315 -13.64 26.86 -18.75
C HIS A 315 -14.05 28.33 -18.64
N ASP A 316 -15.06 28.61 -17.81
CA ASP A 316 -15.62 29.93 -17.59
C ASP A 316 -15.10 30.64 -16.33
N ILE A 317 -14.08 30.09 -15.63
CA ILE A 317 -13.56 30.66 -14.36
C ILE A 317 -13.13 32.12 -14.49
N GLY A 318 -12.65 32.52 -15.68
CA GLY A 318 -12.24 33.89 -15.94
C GLY A 318 -13.38 34.91 -15.99
N LYS A 319 -14.65 34.48 -16.05
CA LYS A 319 -15.81 35.38 -15.90
C LYS A 319 -15.78 36.11 -14.55
N ILE A 320 -15.03 35.62 -13.56
CA ILE A 320 -14.79 36.32 -12.30
C ILE A 320 -14.23 37.73 -12.50
N GLY A 321 -13.40 37.95 -13.53
CA GLY A 321 -12.80 39.25 -13.82
C GLY A 321 -13.66 40.16 -14.70
N ILE A 322 -14.83 39.71 -15.16
CA ILE A 322 -15.71 40.49 -16.04
C ILE A 322 -16.65 41.38 -15.21
N PRO A 323 -16.87 42.66 -15.58
CA PRO A 323 -17.78 43.54 -14.85
C PRO A 323 -19.24 43.06 -14.83
N ASP A 324 -19.90 43.16 -13.67
CA ASP A 324 -21.29 42.70 -13.46
C ASP A 324 -22.30 43.34 -14.43
N HIS A 325 -22.14 44.62 -14.74
CA HIS A 325 -23.05 45.35 -15.63
C HIS A 325 -23.01 44.84 -17.08
N ILE A 326 -21.91 44.19 -17.49
CA ILE A 326 -21.75 43.52 -18.78
C ILE A 326 -22.30 42.10 -18.69
N LEU A 327 -21.83 41.34 -17.68
CA LEU A 327 -22.20 39.92 -17.52
C LEU A 327 -23.70 39.71 -17.30
N ARG A 328 -24.37 40.64 -16.60
CA ARG A 328 -25.80 40.55 -16.26
C ARG A 328 -26.72 41.29 -17.23
N LYS A 329 -26.20 41.83 -18.33
CA LYS A 329 -26.98 42.62 -19.29
C LYS A 329 -28.03 41.77 -20.00
N HIS A 330 -29.26 42.27 -20.12
CA HIS A 330 -30.37 41.58 -20.80
C HIS A 330 -30.56 41.99 -22.27
N SER A 331 -29.87 43.04 -22.73
CA SER A 331 -29.85 43.48 -24.12
C SER A 331 -28.59 43.01 -24.84
N PRO A 332 -28.57 43.00 -26.19
CA PRO A 332 -27.37 42.66 -26.96
C PRO A 332 -26.17 43.50 -26.52
N LEU A 333 -25.00 42.86 -26.52
CA LEU A 333 -23.73 43.50 -26.20
C LEU A 333 -23.29 44.41 -27.35
N VAL A 334 -22.75 45.57 -27.02
CA VAL A 334 -22.04 46.41 -28.01
C VAL A 334 -20.65 45.83 -28.26
N PRO A 335 -19.99 46.16 -29.39
CA PRO A 335 -18.67 45.61 -29.73
C PRO A 335 -17.64 45.75 -28.60
N GLU A 336 -17.62 46.88 -27.90
CA GLU A 336 -16.69 47.16 -26.80
C GLU A 336 -16.95 46.26 -25.58
N GLU A 337 -18.22 45.99 -25.26
CA GLU A 337 -18.59 45.06 -24.19
C GLU A 337 -18.24 43.62 -24.56
N PHE A 338 -18.37 43.25 -25.84
CA PHE A 338 -17.99 41.94 -26.33
C PHE A 338 -16.47 41.71 -26.23
N GLU A 339 -15.65 42.73 -26.55
CA GLU A 339 -14.21 42.68 -26.32
C GLU A 339 -13.85 42.50 -24.84
N GLU A 340 -14.66 43.05 -23.92
CA GLU A 340 -14.47 42.79 -22.49
C GLU A 340 -14.76 41.32 -22.14
N ILE A 341 -15.87 40.75 -22.63
CA ILE A 341 -16.21 39.35 -22.37
C ILE A 341 -15.12 38.40 -22.88
N LYS A 342 -14.53 38.65 -24.05
CA LYS A 342 -13.46 37.80 -24.61
C LYS A 342 -12.27 37.63 -23.66
N LYS A 343 -12.03 38.58 -22.76
CA LYS A 343 -10.91 38.51 -21.81
C LYS A 343 -11.05 37.38 -20.81
N HIS A 344 -12.23 36.80 -20.60
CA HIS A 344 -12.41 35.69 -19.65
C HIS A 344 -11.49 34.50 -19.97
N CYS A 345 -11.17 34.24 -21.24
CA CYS A 345 -10.20 33.21 -21.62
C CYS A 345 -8.81 33.46 -21.02
N ILE A 346 -8.31 34.69 -21.16
CA ILE A 346 -6.98 35.11 -20.69
C ILE A 346 -6.95 35.20 -19.16
N ILE A 347 -8.02 35.72 -18.57
CA ILE A 347 -8.18 35.83 -17.11
C ILE A 347 -8.24 34.41 -16.51
N GLY A 348 -8.98 33.50 -17.14
CA GLY A 348 -9.10 32.11 -16.71
C GLY A 348 -7.75 31.40 -16.68
N GLU A 349 -6.96 31.51 -17.76
CA GLU A 349 -5.58 31.03 -17.77
C GLU A 349 -4.75 31.65 -16.63
N SER A 350 -4.82 32.97 -16.46
CA SER A 350 -4.04 33.69 -15.44
C SER A 350 -4.38 33.26 -14.01
N ILE A 351 -5.64 32.89 -13.75
CA ILE A 351 -6.09 32.36 -12.45
C ILE A 351 -5.53 30.96 -12.20
N LEU A 352 -5.47 30.12 -13.24
CA LEU A 352 -5.04 28.72 -13.11
C LEU A 352 -3.53 28.54 -13.19
N HIS A 353 -2.82 29.43 -13.89
CA HIS A 353 -1.37 29.35 -14.13
C HIS A 353 -0.50 29.22 -12.87
N PRO A 354 -0.80 29.87 -11.73
CA PRO A 354 -0.03 29.70 -10.49
C PRO A 354 -0.07 28.27 -9.93
N ILE A 355 -1.06 27.47 -10.29
CA ILE A 355 -1.22 26.08 -9.85
C ILE A 355 -0.51 25.19 -10.87
N LYS A 356 0.68 24.70 -10.53
CA LYS A 356 1.57 23.96 -11.46
C LYS A 356 0.88 22.74 -12.07
N GLU A 357 0.08 22.05 -11.28
CA GLU A 357 -0.66 20.85 -11.65
C GLU A 357 -1.77 21.13 -12.67
N LEU A 358 -2.18 22.40 -12.82
CA LEU A 358 -3.20 22.86 -13.75
C LEU A 358 -2.62 23.53 -15.01
N GLY A 359 -1.32 23.42 -15.28
CA GLY A 359 -0.70 24.03 -16.45
C GLY A 359 -1.36 23.64 -17.78
N ASP A 360 -1.63 22.35 -17.97
CA ASP A 360 -2.35 21.86 -19.16
C ASP A 360 -3.80 22.38 -19.18
N VAL A 361 -4.49 22.33 -18.03
CA VAL A 361 -5.87 22.82 -17.89
C VAL A 361 -5.97 24.32 -18.23
N ALA A 362 -5.03 25.14 -17.76
CA ALA A 362 -4.99 26.58 -18.03
C ALA A 362 -4.92 26.87 -19.54
N LYS A 363 -4.13 26.07 -20.28
CA LYS A 363 -4.07 26.16 -21.75
C LYS A 363 -5.39 25.77 -22.40
N GLU A 364 -6.07 24.75 -21.91
CA GLU A 364 -7.39 24.36 -22.42
C GLU A 364 -8.45 25.45 -22.18
N VAL A 365 -8.48 25.99 -20.97
CA VAL A 365 -9.37 27.08 -20.57
C VAL A 365 -9.12 28.35 -21.40
N ARG A 366 -7.86 28.68 -21.73
CA ARG A 366 -7.56 29.81 -22.61
C ARG A 366 -8.19 29.66 -23.99
N ASN A 367 -8.15 28.46 -24.55
CA ASN A 367 -8.41 28.24 -25.97
C ASN A 367 -9.82 27.70 -26.27
N HIS A 368 -10.69 27.55 -25.27
CA HIS A 368 -12.00 26.92 -25.47
C HIS A 368 -12.96 27.71 -26.39
N GLN A 369 -12.70 29.00 -26.62
CA GLN A 369 -13.45 29.88 -27.54
C GLN A 369 -12.77 30.06 -28.90
N GLU A 370 -11.67 29.36 -29.16
CA GLU A 370 -11.05 29.30 -30.48
C GLU A 370 -11.96 28.53 -31.44
N TRP A 371 -12.00 28.97 -32.69
CA TRP A 371 -12.78 28.32 -33.75
C TRP A 371 -11.85 27.60 -34.68
N TYR A 372 -12.28 26.45 -35.19
CA TYR A 372 -11.43 25.58 -36.03
C TYR A 372 -10.82 26.29 -37.26
N ASP A 373 -11.53 27.28 -37.82
CA ASP A 373 -11.08 28.14 -38.93
C ASP A 373 -10.21 29.34 -38.53
N GLY A 374 -10.03 29.57 -37.22
CA GLY A 374 -9.26 30.66 -36.62
C GLY A 374 -9.93 32.03 -36.62
N SER A 375 -11.25 32.08 -36.73
CA SER A 375 -12.03 33.30 -36.49
C SER A 375 -12.48 33.46 -35.03
N GLY A 376 -12.13 32.51 -34.16
CA GLY A 376 -12.32 32.57 -32.71
C GLY A 376 -11.30 33.45 -31.99
N TYR A 377 -11.26 33.32 -30.66
CA TYR A 377 -10.43 34.14 -29.77
C TYR A 377 -9.88 33.28 -28.60
N PRO A 378 -8.83 33.70 -27.88
CA PRO A 378 -8.14 35.00 -27.94
C PRO A 378 -7.02 35.14 -28.99
N ASP A 379 -6.46 34.04 -29.48
CA ASP A 379 -5.21 34.01 -30.26
C ASP A 379 -5.45 33.73 -31.77
N GLY A 380 -6.66 33.33 -32.16
CA GLY A 380 -7.03 33.05 -33.55
C GLY A 380 -6.37 31.77 -34.09
N LEU A 381 -6.26 30.76 -33.23
CA LEU A 381 -5.63 29.48 -33.56
C LEU A 381 -6.46 28.70 -34.58
N ARG A 382 -5.78 27.94 -35.45
CA ARG A 382 -6.42 27.20 -36.56
C ARG A 382 -6.17 25.70 -36.45
N GLY A 383 -7.23 24.93 -36.68
CA GLY A 383 -7.19 23.48 -36.74
C GLY A 383 -6.57 22.86 -35.49
N ASN A 384 -5.66 21.90 -35.69
CA ASN A 384 -4.97 21.17 -34.62
C ASN A 384 -3.98 22.01 -33.79
N LYS A 385 -3.84 23.32 -34.06
CA LYS A 385 -3.14 24.22 -33.14
C LYS A 385 -3.98 24.50 -31.89
N ILE A 386 -5.30 24.38 -32.01
CA ILE A 386 -6.22 24.44 -30.88
C ILE A 386 -6.09 23.12 -30.11
N PRO A 387 -5.81 23.16 -28.80
CA PRO A 387 -5.74 21.97 -27.97
C PRO A 387 -7.00 21.08 -28.08
N LEU A 388 -6.83 19.76 -27.96
CA LEU A 388 -7.92 18.79 -28.14
C LEU A 388 -9.06 19.00 -27.15
N VAL A 389 -8.75 19.20 -25.87
CA VAL A 389 -9.77 19.38 -24.82
C VAL A 389 -10.57 20.67 -25.06
N ALA A 390 -9.92 21.77 -25.44
CA ALA A 390 -10.57 23.02 -25.85
C ALA A 390 -11.53 22.82 -27.03
N ARG A 391 -11.14 22.05 -28.05
CA ARG A 391 -12.02 21.72 -29.19
C ARG A 391 -13.25 20.90 -28.76
N ILE A 392 -13.10 20.00 -27.78
CA ILE A 392 -14.23 19.24 -27.21
C ILE A 392 -15.17 20.17 -26.43
N ILE A 393 -14.61 21.03 -25.57
CA ILE A 393 -15.39 21.99 -24.77
C ILE A 393 -16.18 22.93 -25.68
N SER A 394 -15.59 23.45 -26.76
CA SER A 394 -16.25 24.33 -27.73
C SER A 394 -17.56 23.74 -28.28
N VAL A 395 -17.54 22.45 -28.66
CA VAL A 395 -18.74 21.75 -29.14
C VAL A 395 -19.78 21.55 -28.03
N ALA A 396 -19.33 21.13 -26.84
CA ALA A 396 -20.20 20.85 -25.71
C ALA A 396 -20.88 22.12 -25.16
N ASP A 397 -20.13 23.21 -25.01
CA ASP A 397 -20.63 24.52 -24.57
C ASP A 397 -21.65 25.08 -25.58
N ALA A 398 -21.34 25.04 -26.87
CA ALA A 398 -22.26 25.49 -27.91
C ALA A 398 -23.57 24.68 -27.90
N PHE A 399 -23.50 23.36 -27.70
CA PHE A 399 -24.68 22.51 -27.59
C PHE A 399 -25.54 22.88 -26.38
N ASP A 400 -24.94 23.03 -25.19
CA ASP A 400 -25.67 23.43 -23.98
C ASP A 400 -26.30 24.82 -24.12
N ALA A 401 -25.54 25.77 -24.67
CA ALA A 401 -25.98 27.13 -24.92
C ALA A 401 -27.20 27.19 -25.86
N MET A 402 -27.29 26.28 -26.84
CA MET A 402 -28.43 26.19 -27.75
C MET A 402 -29.64 25.49 -27.17
N THR A 403 -29.44 24.50 -26.31
CA THR A 403 -30.51 23.63 -25.77
C THR A 403 -31.06 24.08 -24.42
N THR A 404 -30.44 25.08 -23.79
CA THR A 404 -30.90 25.69 -22.54
C THR A 404 -31.51 27.07 -22.77
N ASP A 405 -32.56 27.41 -22.02
CA ASP A 405 -33.17 28.74 -22.06
C ASP A 405 -32.22 29.82 -21.56
N ARG A 406 -32.19 30.96 -22.25
CA ARG A 406 -31.49 32.18 -21.83
C ARG A 406 -32.47 33.35 -21.76
N PRO A 407 -32.24 34.38 -20.94
CA PRO A 407 -33.21 35.48 -20.74
C PRO A 407 -33.63 36.20 -22.01
N TYR A 408 -32.71 36.28 -22.97
CA TYR A 408 -32.87 36.96 -24.25
C TYR A 408 -33.18 36.00 -25.41
N ARG A 409 -33.22 34.68 -25.17
CA ARG A 409 -33.40 33.67 -26.22
C ARG A 409 -33.98 32.37 -25.66
N LYS A 410 -35.13 31.93 -26.21
CA LYS A 410 -35.65 30.58 -25.97
C LYS A 410 -34.70 29.51 -26.50
N CYS A 411 -34.62 28.37 -25.83
CA CYS A 411 -33.85 27.23 -26.31
C CYS A 411 -34.32 26.78 -27.71
N LYS A 412 -33.39 26.25 -28.49
CA LYS A 412 -33.67 25.54 -29.73
C LYS A 412 -34.12 24.11 -29.39
N SER A 413 -34.82 23.46 -30.33
CA SER A 413 -35.00 22.01 -30.25
C SER A 413 -33.63 21.32 -30.28
N ILE A 414 -33.55 20.12 -29.67
CA ILE A 414 -32.32 19.33 -29.66
C ILE A 414 -31.88 19.02 -31.09
N GLU A 415 -32.84 18.69 -31.96
CA GLU A 415 -32.62 18.40 -33.36
C GLU A 415 -32.03 19.61 -34.10
N ASP A 416 -32.57 20.82 -33.87
CA ASP A 416 -32.04 22.05 -34.47
C ASP A 416 -30.62 22.36 -33.98
N ALA A 417 -30.33 22.13 -32.69
CA ALA A 417 -29.00 22.32 -32.13
C ALA A 417 -27.98 21.34 -32.76
N VAL A 418 -28.38 20.08 -32.96
CA VAL A 418 -27.54 19.07 -33.64
C VAL A 418 -27.29 19.48 -35.10
N GLN A 419 -28.30 19.97 -35.82
CA GLN A 419 -28.13 20.43 -37.20
C GLN A 419 -27.24 21.68 -37.28
N GLU A 420 -27.31 22.57 -36.30
CA GLU A 420 -26.41 23.72 -36.19
C GLU A 420 -24.95 23.29 -36.03
N ILE A 421 -24.67 22.34 -35.12
CA ILE A 421 -23.32 21.80 -34.92
C ILE A 421 -22.80 21.15 -36.21
N LYS A 422 -23.64 20.37 -36.90
CA LYS A 422 -23.30 19.78 -38.21
C LYS A 422 -22.94 20.84 -39.24
N ARG A 423 -23.74 21.92 -39.32
CA ARG A 423 -23.56 22.99 -40.31
C ARG A 423 -22.26 23.77 -40.10
N ASN A 424 -21.86 23.95 -38.84
CA ASN A 424 -20.63 24.68 -38.48
C ASN A 424 -19.40 23.75 -38.32
N SER A 425 -19.48 22.51 -38.81
CA SER A 425 -18.36 21.58 -38.87
C SER A 425 -17.31 22.06 -39.88
N GLY A 426 -16.06 22.18 -39.45
CA GLY A 426 -14.94 22.66 -40.26
C GLY A 426 -14.77 24.18 -40.25
N THR A 427 -15.72 24.93 -39.67
CA THR A 427 -15.61 26.38 -39.43
C THR A 427 -15.44 26.64 -37.94
N GLN A 428 -16.51 26.68 -37.17
CA GLN A 428 -16.47 26.85 -35.73
C GLN A 428 -15.91 25.60 -35.05
N PHE A 429 -16.40 24.43 -35.46
CA PHE A 429 -16.12 23.17 -34.77
C PHE A 429 -15.19 22.26 -35.56
N ASP A 430 -14.38 21.48 -34.85
CA ASP A 430 -13.57 20.44 -35.45
C ASP A 430 -14.45 19.29 -36.01
N PRO A 431 -14.31 18.93 -37.30
CA PRO A 431 -15.06 17.83 -37.91
C PRO A 431 -14.94 16.47 -37.20
N ILE A 432 -13.79 16.15 -36.60
CA ILE A 432 -13.56 14.91 -35.87
C ILE A 432 -14.39 14.91 -34.58
N ILE A 433 -14.38 16.03 -33.86
CA ILE A 433 -15.13 16.20 -32.62
C ILE A 433 -16.64 16.22 -32.89
N VAL A 434 -17.07 16.88 -33.97
CA VAL A 434 -18.47 16.84 -34.43
C VAL A 434 -18.90 15.41 -34.72
N SER A 435 -18.07 14.62 -35.41
CA SER A 435 -18.38 13.21 -35.69
C SER A 435 -18.56 12.40 -34.41
N ALA A 436 -17.68 12.58 -33.43
CA ALA A 436 -17.78 11.94 -32.12
C ALA A 436 -19.02 12.39 -31.33
N PHE A 437 -19.34 13.69 -31.36
CA PHE A 437 -20.56 14.23 -30.78
C PHE A 437 -21.82 13.58 -31.36
N LEU A 438 -21.88 13.41 -32.69
CA LEU A 438 -23.02 12.78 -33.35
C LEU A 438 -23.17 11.30 -32.98
N LEU A 439 -22.06 10.57 -32.87
CA LEU A 439 -22.08 9.17 -32.39
C LEU A 439 -22.58 9.10 -30.94
N ALA A 440 -22.12 10.01 -30.07
CA ALA A 440 -22.57 10.10 -28.69
C ALA A 440 -24.07 10.46 -28.59
N TYR A 441 -24.57 11.30 -29.51
CA TYR A 441 -25.97 11.67 -29.64
C TYR A 441 -26.85 10.49 -30.06
N GLU A 442 -26.47 9.77 -31.12
CA GLU A 442 -27.22 8.63 -31.64
C GLU A 442 -27.34 7.49 -30.62
N LYS A 443 -26.30 7.27 -29.82
CA LYS A 443 -26.29 6.31 -28.71
C LYS A 443 -27.14 6.76 -27.50
N SER A 444 -27.80 7.91 -27.57
CA SER A 444 -28.51 8.58 -26.48
C SER A 444 -27.65 8.92 -25.25
N SER A 445 -26.33 8.71 -25.30
CA SER A 445 -25.38 8.96 -24.21
C SER A 445 -25.32 10.43 -23.79
N LEU A 446 -25.67 11.35 -24.70
CA LEU A 446 -25.82 12.79 -24.41
C LEU A 446 -27.17 13.15 -23.76
N LEU A 447 -28.17 12.28 -23.84
CA LEU A 447 -29.55 12.54 -23.40
C LEU A 447 -29.94 11.82 -22.10
N VAL A 448 -29.11 10.88 -21.61
CA VAL A 448 -29.43 10.09 -20.41
C VAL A 448 -29.46 10.93 -19.12
N ASN A 449 -28.71 12.04 -19.06
CA ASN A 449 -28.62 12.87 -17.84
C ASN A 449 -29.56 14.09 -17.79
N SER A 450 -30.25 14.46 -18.88
CA SER A 450 -31.20 15.59 -18.87
C SER A 450 -32.55 15.24 -18.26
N LYS A 451 -32.88 13.95 -18.13
CA LYS A 451 -34.17 13.48 -17.58
C LYS A 451 -34.21 13.33 -16.05
N GLN A 452 -33.10 13.48 -15.33
CA GLN A 452 -33.10 13.35 -13.86
C GLN A 452 -33.37 14.67 -13.10
N ASN A 453 -33.49 15.81 -13.79
CA ASN A 453 -33.79 17.12 -13.16
C ASN A 453 -35.22 17.65 -13.47
N LEU A 454 -36.15 16.77 -13.88
CA LEU A 454 -37.54 17.14 -14.21
C LEU A 454 -38.61 16.38 -13.38
N THR A 455 -38.22 15.86 -12.21
CA THR A 455 -39.13 15.39 -11.15
C THR A 455 -38.68 15.97 -9.84
#